data_AF-A0AAE2W0Z4-F1
#
_entry.id   AF-A0AAE2W0Z4-F1
#
_cell.length_a   1.000
_cell.length_b   1.000
_cell.length_c   1.000
_cell.angle_alpha   90.00
_cell.angle_beta   90.00
_cell.angle_gamma   90.00
#
_symmetry.space_group_name_H-M   'P 1'
#
loop_
_entity.id
_entity.type
_entity.pdbx_description
1 polymer ?
#
loop_
_entity_poly.entity_id
_entity_poly.type
_entity_poly.pdbx_seq_one_letter_code
_entity_poly.pdbx_strand_id
1 'polypeptide(L)'
;MNDHERKFEAALAELATTDMWAGNYKPPLLNVQRRLGWMVRPPHYASFWRVMLGYALWFAPVWGILMWFVSWRGQGFSLVSAAGAAAFAGILFGGMMALYYARARRRYKLSKWEDL
;
A
#
# COMPACT_ATOMS: atom_id res chain seq x y z
N MET A 1 11.97 16.05 18.07
CA MET A 1 10.89 15.26 17.45
C MET A 1 10.29 16.11 16.34
N ASN A 2 10.40 15.65 15.10
CA ASN A 2 9.88 16.39 13.94
C ASN A 2 8.34 16.36 13.96
N ASP A 3 7.65 17.40 13.49
CA ASP A 3 6.17 17.45 13.48
C ASP A 3 5.54 16.23 12.77
N HIS A 4 6.19 15.74 11.72
CA HIS A 4 5.78 14.52 11.02
C HIS A 4 5.85 13.26 11.90
N GLU A 5 6.85 13.15 12.77
CA GLU A 5 6.98 12.00 13.69
C GLU A 5 5.89 12.02 14.75
N ARG A 6 5.59 13.21 15.30
CA ARG A 6 4.48 13.42 16.23
C ARG A 6 3.14 12.98 15.61
N LYS A 7 2.84 13.46 14.40
CA LYS A 7 1.63 13.09 13.65
C LYS A 7 1.56 11.61 13.32
N PHE A 8 2.71 11.01 13.00
CA PHE A 8 2.80 9.58 12.72
C PHE A 8 2.51 8.73 13.96
N GLU A 9 3.04 9.11 15.12
CA GLU A 9 2.74 8.44 16.39
C GLU A 9 1.29 8.62 16.80
N ALA A 10 0.73 9.83 16.66
CA ALA A 10 -0.68 10.09 16.91
C ALA A 10 -1.59 9.24 16.00
N ALA A 11 -1.25 9.14 14.70
CA ALA A 11 -1.96 8.26 13.77
C ALA A 11 -1.90 6.78 14.18
N LEU A 12 -0.74 6.31 14.65
CA LEU A 12 -0.61 4.92 15.13
C LEU A 12 -1.38 4.68 16.44
N ALA A 13 -1.40 5.68 17.33
CA ALA A 13 -2.19 5.61 18.56
C ALA A 13 -3.68 5.57 18.25
N GLU A 14 -4.17 6.42 17.34
CA GLU A 14 -5.56 6.40 16.87
C GLU A 14 -5.90 5.09 16.15
N LEU A 15 -4.99 4.53 15.34
CA LEU A 15 -5.20 3.21 14.73
C LEU A 15 -5.24 2.09 15.78
N ALA A 16 -4.48 2.19 16.86
CA ALA A 16 -4.46 1.20 17.95
C ALA A 16 -5.70 1.24 18.84
N THR A 17 -6.48 2.33 18.84
CA THR A 17 -7.78 2.37 19.54
C THR A 17 -8.92 1.76 18.72
N THR A 18 -8.67 1.41 17.44
CA THR A 18 -9.64 0.71 16.61
C THR A 18 -9.56 -0.81 16.81
N ASP A 19 -10.64 -1.53 16.51
CA ASP A 19 -10.69 -3.00 16.48
C ASP A 19 -9.86 -3.63 15.34
N MET A 20 -8.99 -2.86 14.66
CA MET A 20 -8.14 -3.39 13.60
C MET A 20 -7.03 -4.26 14.16
N TRP A 21 -6.81 -5.40 13.50
CA TRP A 21 -5.67 -6.25 13.81
C TRP A 21 -4.34 -5.50 13.59
N ALA A 22 -3.41 -5.64 14.55
CA ALA A 22 -2.10 -4.99 14.55
C ALA A 22 -1.31 -5.14 13.25
N GLY A 23 -1.40 -6.30 12.60
CA GLY A 23 -0.73 -6.56 11.32
C GLY A 23 -1.26 -5.70 10.17
N ASN A 24 -2.50 -5.22 10.26
CA ASN A 24 -3.18 -4.53 9.18
C ASN A 24 -2.88 -3.02 9.15
N TYR A 25 -2.63 -2.41 10.31
CA TYR A 25 -2.26 -1.01 10.42
C TYR A 25 -0.75 -0.75 10.53
N LYS A 26 0.06 -1.79 10.77
CA LYS A 26 1.53 -1.77 10.67
C LYS A 26 2.04 -2.73 9.58
N PRO A 27 1.78 -2.47 8.29
CA PRO A 27 2.30 -3.33 7.23
C PRO A 27 3.84 -3.32 7.24
N PRO A 28 4.53 -4.45 7.00
CA PRO A 28 6.00 -4.53 7.00
C PRO A 28 6.66 -3.50 6.09
N LEU A 29 6.01 -3.18 4.97
CA LEU A 29 6.46 -2.17 4.01
C LEU A 29 6.60 -0.77 4.63
N LEU A 30 5.74 -0.41 5.59
CA LEU A 30 5.82 0.85 6.32
C LEU A 30 7.10 0.94 7.15
N ASN A 31 7.49 -0.17 7.79
CA ASN A 31 8.72 -0.22 8.59
C ASN A 31 9.97 -0.09 7.70
N VAL A 32 9.97 -0.71 6.51
CA VAL A 32 11.06 -0.60 5.55
C VAL A 32 11.21 0.83 5.04
N GLN A 33 10.12 1.46 4.60
CA GLN A 33 10.15 2.85 4.11
C GLN A 33 10.63 3.83 5.19
N ARG A 34 10.24 3.62 6.45
CA ARG A 34 10.75 4.43 7.58
C ARG A 34 12.23 4.21 7.86
N ARG A 35 12.73 2.97 7.80
CA ARG A 35 14.17 2.68 7.93
C ARG A 35 15.00 3.33 6.84
N LEU A 36 14.42 3.54 5.65
CA LEU A 36 15.02 4.28 4.55
C LEU A 36 14.94 5.81 4.70
N GLY A 37 14.42 6.32 5.83
CA GLY A 37 14.33 7.75 6.12
C GLY A 37 13.18 8.48 5.43
N TRP A 38 12.25 7.75 4.79
CA TRP A 38 11.14 8.38 4.09
C TRP A 38 10.04 8.84 5.07
N MET A 39 9.58 10.07 4.91
CA MET A 39 8.44 10.64 5.62
C MET A 39 7.13 10.11 5.03
N VAL A 40 6.86 8.82 5.28
CA VAL A 40 5.68 8.12 4.78
C VAL A 40 4.55 8.13 5.80
N ARG A 41 3.37 8.51 5.33
CA ARG A 41 2.11 8.43 6.09
C ARG A 41 1.64 6.97 6.12
N PRO A 42 0.98 6.50 7.20
CA PRO A 42 0.33 5.19 7.18
C PRO A 42 -0.67 5.11 6.02
N PRO A 43 -0.90 3.93 5.41
CA PRO A 43 -1.82 3.79 4.27
C PRO A 43 -3.23 4.32 4.55
N HIS A 44 -3.66 4.20 5.80
CA HIS A 44 -4.93 4.73 6.31
C HIS A 44 -5.03 6.25 6.29
N TYR A 45 -3.90 6.98 6.31
CA TYR A 45 -3.82 8.44 6.29
C TYR A 45 -3.28 8.99 4.96
N ALA A 46 -2.70 8.15 4.11
CA ALA A 46 -2.27 8.51 2.76
C ALA A 46 -3.45 8.76 1.80
N SER A 47 -3.19 9.51 0.72
CA SER A 47 -4.17 9.72 -0.34
C SER A 47 -4.41 8.43 -1.14
N PHE A 48 -5.61 8.32 -1.72
CA PHE A 48 -6.01 7.16 -2.54
C PHE A 48 -4.95 6.80 -3.60
N TRP A 49 -4.45 7.78 -4.34
CA TRP A 49 -3.45 7.58 -5.39
C TRP A 49 -2.10 7.10 -4.85
N ARG A 50 -1.64 7.60 -3.70
CA ARG A 50 -0.37 7.15 -3.09
C ARG A 50 -0.44 5.69 -2.68
N VAL A 51 -1.57 5.27 -2.11
CA VAL A 51 -1.81 3.86 -1.77
C VAL A 51 -1.88 3.02 -3.03
N MET A 52 -2.68 3.42 -4.01
CA MET A 52 -2.85 2.69 -5.27
C MET A 52 -1.51 2.47 -5.98
N LEU A 53 -0.76 3.55 -6.21
CA LEU A 53 0.53 3.49 -6.89
C LEU A 53 1.57 2.73 -6.09
N GLY A 54 1.63 2.91 -4.77
CA GLY A 54 2.57 2.20 -3.91
C GLY A 54 2.37 0.67 -3.95
N TYR A 55 1.12 0.23 -3.86
CA TYR A 55 0.79 -1.20 -3.96
C TYR A 55 0.94 -1.74 -5.38
N ALA A 56 0.56 -0.99 -6.41
CA ALA A 56 0.75 -1.38 -7.79
C ALA A 56 2.23 -1.54 -8.15
N LEU A 57 3.08 -0.60 -7.72
CA LEU A 57 4.52 -0.59 -8.02
C LEU A 57 5.28 -1.76 -7.38
N TRP A 58 4.85 -2.20 -6.20
CA TRP A 58 5.40 -3.39 -5.56
C TRP A 58 4.83 -4.69 -6.16
N PHE A 59 3.51 -4.75 -6.33
CA PHE A 59 2.83 -5.99 -6.73
C PHE A 59 3.10 -6.36 -8.18
N ALA A 60 3.02 -5.39 -9.11
CA ALA A 60 3.19 -5.64 -10.54
C ALA A 60 4.52 -6.34 -10.90
N PRO A 61 5.70 -5.86 -10.46
CA PRO A 61 6.96 -6.54 -10.80
C PRO A 61 7.09 -7.89 -10.10
N VAL A 62 6.73 -8.00 -8.81
CA VAL A 62 6.85 -9.27 -8.08
C VAL A 62 5.96 -10.35 -8.69
N TRP A 63 4.69 -10.01 -8.96
CA TRP A 63 3.73 -10.92 -9.58
C TRP A 63 4.10 -11.23 -11.04
N GLY A 64 4.50 -10.22 -11.81
CA GLY A 64 4.90 -10.37 -13.20
C GLY A 64 6.14 -11.26 -13.36
N ILE A 65 7.15 -11.09 -12.52
CA ILE A 65 8.35 -11.95 -12.50
C ILE A 65 7.97 -13.39 -12.12
N LEU A 66 7.15 -13.57 -11.09
CA LEU A 66 6.68 -14.89 -10.68
C LEU A 66 5.92 -15.58 -11.81
N MET A 67 4.95 -14.90 -12.43
CA MET A 67 4.16 -15.46 -13.54
C MET A 67 5.02 -15.74 -14.77
N TRP A 68 6.04 -14.92 -15.02
CA TRP A 68 6.99 -15.15 -16.10
C TRP A 68 7.67 -16.51 -15.97
N PHE A 69 8.20 -16.84 -14.79
CA PHE A 69 8.90 -18.11 -14.55
C PHE A 69 7.97 -19.31 -14.37
N VAL A 70 6.79 -19.11 -13.80
CA VAL A 70 5.84 -20.20 -13.52
C VAL A 70 5.06 -20.63 -14.76
N SER A 71 4.71 -19.69 -15.64
CA SER A 71 3.67 -19.93 -16.65
C SER A 71 3.93 -19.24 -17.99
N TRP A 72 4.07 -17.92 -18.02
CA TRP A 72 4.03 -17.13 -19.26
C TRP A 72 5.18 -17.45 -20.22
N ARG A 73 6.40 -17.68 -19.71
CA ARG A 73 7.54 -18.08 -20.55
C ARG A 73 7.27 -19.39 -21.31
N GLY A 74 6.59 -20.35 -20.69
CA GLY A 74 6.25 -21.64 -21.31
C GLY A 74 5.09 -21.56 -22.30
N GLN A 75 4.24 -20.54 -22.19
CA GLN A 75 3.09 -20.32 -23.07
C GLN A 75 3.40 -19.44 -24.29
N GLY A 76 4.66 -19.01 -24.48
CA GLY A 76 5.04 -18.14 -25.59
C GLY A 76 4.51 -16.72 -25.47
N PHE A 77 4.19 -16.25 -24.25
CA PHE A 77 3.81 -14.86 -24.03
C PHE A 77 4.94 -13.91 -24.44
N SER A 78 4.60 -12.86 -25.18
CA SER A 78 5.57 -11.80 -25.49
C SER A 78 5.85 -10.98 -24.23
N LEU A 79 7.06 -10.41 -24.15
CA LEU A 79 7.46 -9.57 -23.02
C LEU A 79 6.50 -8.37 -22.83
N VAL A 80 5.99 -7.81 -23.93
CA VAL A 80 5.04 -6.70 -23.92
C VAL A 80 3.68 -7.13 -23.34
N SER A 81 3.17 -8.29 -23.75
CA SER A 81 1.90 -8.82 -23.23
C SER A 81 1.99 -9.15 -21.74
N ALA A 82 3.11 -9.75 -21.30
CA ALA A 82 3.39 -10.03 -19.90
C ALA A 82 3.48 -8.74 -19.07
N ALA A 83 4.16 -7.71 -19.58
CA ALA A 83 4.26 -6.41 -18.92
C ALA A 83 2.89 -5.71 -18.81
N GLY A 84 2.08 -5.76 -19.87
CA GLY A 84 0.71 -5.23 -19.86
C GLY A 84 -0.19 -5.93 -18.85
N ALA A 85 -0.15 -7.27 -18.81
CA ALA A 85 -0.90 -8.06 -17.84
C ALA A 85 -0.46 -7.78 -16.39
N ALA A 86 0.84 -7.69 -16.15
CA ALA A 86 1.40 -7.34 -14.83
C ALA A 86 1.00 -5.93 -14.38
N ALA A 87 1.06 -4.95 -15.28
CA ALA A 87 0.63 -3.58 -14.99
C ALA A 87 -0.87 -3.52 -14.69
N PHE A 88 -1.71 -4.20 -15.48
CA PHE A 88 -3.15 -4.26 -15.26
C PHE A 88 -3.49 -4.90 -13.90
N ALA A 89 -2.87 -6.04 -13.58
CA ALA A 89 -3.04 -6.70 -12.29
C ALA A 89 -2.59 -5.81 -11.12
N GLY A 90 -1.46 -5.10 -11.28
CA GLY A 90 -0.97 -4.13 -10.30
C GLY A 90 -1.93 -2.97 -10.05
N ILE A 91 -2.47 -2.36 -11.11
CA ILE A 91 -3.45 -1.27 -11.00
C ILE A 91 -4.72 -1.75 -10.30
N LEU A 92 -5.25 -2.92 -10.69
CA LEU A 92 -6.45 -3.49 -10.09
C LEU A 92 -6.24 -3.79 -8.60
N PHE A 93 -5.13 -4.43 -8.26
CA PHE A 93 -4.78 -4.76 -6.88
C PHE A 93 -4.55 -3.49 -6.05
N GLY A 94 -3.77 -2.53 -6.56
CA GLY A 94 -3.56 -1.25 -5.92
C GLY A 94 -4.86 -0.49 -5.69
N GLY A 95 -5.77 -0.50 -6.67
CA GLY A 95 -7.08 0.12 -6.58
C GLY A 95 -7.95 -0.52 -5.50
N MET A 96 -7.96 -1.85 -5.43
CA MET A 96 -8.66 -2.59 -4.38
C MET A 96 -8.11 -2.26 -2.99
N MET A 97 -6.79 -2.20 -2.82
CA MET A 97 -6.15 -1.80 -1.55
C MET A 97 -6.47 -0.35 -1.20
N ALA A 98 -6.45 0.56 -2.17
CA ALA A 98 -6.79 1.96 -1.94
C ALA A 98 -8.26 2.12 -1.51
N LEU A 99 -9.19 1.39 -2.12
CA LEU A 99 -10.59 1.32 -1.71
C LEU A 99 -10.74 0.72 -0.31
N TYR A 100 -10.01 -0.36 -0.02
CA TYR A 100 -10.01 -1.00 1.29
C TYR A 100 -9.62 0.00 2.40
N TYR A 101 -8.48 0.69 2.24
CA TYR A 101 -8.02 1.67 3.22
C TYR A 101 -8.93 2.91 3.30
N ALA A 102 -9.48 3.37 2.17
CA ALA A 102 -10.45 4.47 2.17
C ALA A 102 -11.74 4.07 2.92
N ARG A 103 -12.21 2.84 2.75
CA ARG A 103 -13.38 2.31 3.45
C ARG A 103 -13.09 2.11 4.94
N ALA A 104 -11.91 1.59 5.29
CA ALA A 104 -11.47 1.45 6.67
C ALA A 104 -11.44 2.81 7.37
N ARG A 105 -10.86 3.84 6.73
CA ARG A 105 -10.84 5.21 7.26
C ARG A 105 -12.23 5.73 7.60
N ARG A 106 -13.20 5.55 6.69
CA ARG A 106 -14.60 5.95 6.91
C ARG A 106 -15.28 5.13 8.00
N ARG A 107 -15.06 3.81 8.02
CA ARG A 107 -15.65 2.88 8.98
C ARG A 107 -15.20 3.19 10.41
N TYR A 108 -13.92 3.47 10.60
CA TYR A 108 -13.33 3.77 11.91
C TYR A 108 -13.32 5.25 12.26
N LYS A 109 -13.94 6.12 11.43
CA LYS A 109 -14.03 7.57 11.64
C LYS A 109 -12.67 8.23 11.99
N LEU A 110 -11.60 7.77 11.34
CA LEU A 110 -10.25 8.25 11.61
C LEU A 110 -10.14 9.75 11.31
N SER A 111 -9.36 10.46 12.12
CA SER A 111 -9.04 11.87 11.91
C SER A 111 -8.33 12.10 10.56
N LYS A 112 -8.37 13.33 10.06
CA LYS A 112 -7.54 13.69 8.90
C LYS A 112 -6.10 13.83 9.35
N TRP A 113 -5.17 13.58 8.44
CA TRP A 113 -3.73 13.70 8.75
C TRP A 113 -3.35 15.13 9.16
N GLU A 114 -4.03 16.11 8.57
CA GLU A 114 -3.84 17.53 8.81
C GLU A 114 -4.30 17.94 10.21
N ASP A 115 -5.20 17.17 10.84
CA ASP A 115 -5.80 17.44 12.14
C ASP A 115 -5.08 16.71 13.30
N LEU A 116 -3.96 16.02 13.03
CA LEU A 116 -3.14 15.26 14.01
C LEU A 116 -1.99 16.09 14.65
#